data_AF-A0A5Q3L980-F1
#
_entry.id   AF-A0A5Q3L980-F1
#
_cell.length_a   1.000
_cell.length_b   1.000
_cell.length_c   1.000
_cell.angle_alpha   90.00
_cell.angle_beta   90.00
_cell.angle_gamma   90.00
#
_symmetry.space_group_name_H-M   'P 1'
#
loop_
_entity.id
_entity.type
_entity.pdbx_description
1 polymer ?
#
loop_
_entity_poly.entity_id
_entity_poly.type
_entity_poly.pdbx_seq_one_letter_code
_entity_poly.pdbx_strand_id
1 'polypeptide(L)'
;MMELPSDLIKFLQEGKQLEYQVEDCECGSVKLLPLGKHFYDKLEVDGQSLYGIAEDPNEGIHGYYIVPAINLIASCEDYGPEHILSWIPDLNLYITYDVDHQGILAFPKATWQDIATNPLRYLNAQWDSPSIGEPFVPWPRYPFQ
;
A
#
# COMPACT_ATOMS: atom_id res chain seq x y z
N MET A 1 15.42 -8.92 -10.16
CA MET A 1 14.45 -9.93 -9.69
C MET A 1 13.50 -9.19 -8.77
N MET A 2 12.20 -9.43 -8.82
CA MET A 2 11.26 -8.74 -7.93
C MET A 2 11.43 -9.29 -6.51
N GLU A 3 11.80 -8.46 -5.54
CA GLU A 3 12.05 -8.89 -4.17
C GLU A 3 10.82 -8.64 -3.30
N LEU A 4 10.02 -9.68 -3.14
CA LEU A 4 8.98 -9.74 -2.10
C LEU A 4 9.58 -10.23 -0.77
N PRO A 5 9.01 -9.85 0.38
CA PRO A 5 9.42 -10.37 1.68
C PRO A 5 9.33 -11.89 1.76
N SER A 6 10.29 -12.51 2.46
CA SER A 6 10.41 -13.97 2.52
C SER A 6 9.23 -14.64 3.24
N ASP A 7 8.65 -13.97 4.23
CA ASP A 7 7.44 -14.38 4.94
C ASP A 7 6.20 -14.31 4.05
N LEU A 8 6.06 -13.25 3.24
CA LEU A 8 5.04 -13.16 2.18
C LEU A 8 5.20 -14.26 1.14
N ILE A 9 6.42 -14.49 0.64
CA ILE A 9 6.69 -15.55 -0.35
C ILE A 9 6.25 -16.90 0.19
N LYS A 10 6.64 -17.24 1.43
CA LYS A 10 6.25 -18.50 2.07
C LYS A 10 4.74 -18.64 2.18
N PHE A 11 4.05 -17.58 2.60
CA PHE A 11 2.59 -17.55 2.72
C PHE A 11 1.89 -17.83 1.37
N LEU A 12 2.35 -17.17 0.30
CA LEU A 12 1.80 -17.37 -1.05
C LEU A 12 2.14 -18.75 -1.63
N GLN A 13 3.33 -19.29 -1.35
CA GLN A 13 3.71 -20.65 -1.76
C GLN A 13 2.83 -21.73 -1.12
N GLU A 14 2.37 -21.51 0.11
CA GLU A 14 1.42 -22.37 0.80
C GLU A 14 -0.02 -22.22 0.26
N GLY A 15 -0.25 -21.33 -0.71
CA GLY A 15 -1.57 -21.09 -1.30
C GLY A 15 -2.56 -20.38 -0.37
N LYS A 16 -2.05 -19.76 0.70
CA LYS A 16 -2.88 -19.10 1.72
C LYS A 16 -3.49 -17.80 1.19
N GLN A 17 -4.60 -17.40 1.81
CA GLN A 17 -5.27 -16.12 1.64
C GLN A 17 -5.45 -15.48 3.02
N LEU A 18 -5.73 -14.18 3.07
CA LEU A 18 -6.03 -13.49 4.33
C LEU A 18 -7.37 -14.01 4.89
N GLU A 19 -7.40 -14.29 6.19
CA GLU A 19 -8.61 -14.75 6.88
C GLU A 19 -9.11 -13.64 7.81
N TYR A 20 -10.36 -13.21 7.62
CA TYR A 20 -10.98 -12.13 8.38
C TYR A 20 -12.51 -12.11 8.25
N GLN A 21 -13.18 -11.28 9.05
CA GLN A 21 -14.62 -11.01 8.94
C GLN A 21 -14.84 -10.05 7.77
N VAL A 22 -15.41 -10.56 6.67
CA VAL A 22 -15.55 -9.80 5.42
C VAL A 22 -16.51 -8.62 5.59
N GLU A 23 -17.52 -8.79 6.45
CA GLU A 23 -18.55 -7.78 6.72
C GLU A 23 -17.99 -6.52 7.39
N ASP A 24 -16.80 -6.64 8.01
CA ASP A 24 -16.09 -5.53 8.67
C ASP A 24 -15.02 -4.91 7.75
N CYS A 25 -14.83 -5.40 6.52
CA CYS A 25 -13.85 -4.88 5.59
C CYS A 25 -14.49 -3.90 4.61
N GLU A 26 -13.96 -2.68 4.57
CA GLU A 26 -14.47 -1.62 3.68
C GLU A 26 -14.48 -2.07 2.21
N CYS A 27 -13.48 -2.84 1.77
CA CYS A 27 -13.38 -3.34 0.39
C CYS A 27 -13.95 -4.75 0.17
N GLY A 28 -14.64 -5.31 1.16
CA GLY A 28 -15.22 -6.64 1.10
C GLY A 28 -14.18 -7.76 1.01
N SER A 29 -14.50 -8.83 0.28
CA SER A 29 -13.59 -9.99 0.17
C SER A 29 -12.41 -9.70 -0.76
N VAL A 30 -11.18 -9.90 -0.28
CA VAL A 30 -9.95 -9.69 -1.04
C VAL A 30 -9.32 -11.02 -1.45
N LYS A 31 -8.71 -11.03 -2.63
CA LYS A 31 -7.82 -12.12 -3.07
C LYS A 31 -6.43 -11.59 -3.30
N LEU A 32 -5.43 -12.30 -2.80
CA LEU A 32 -4.02 -11.98 -3.06
C LEU A 32 -3.62 -12.41 -4.46
N LEU A 33 -2.74 -11.63 -5.09
CA LEU A 33 -2.03 -12.06 -6.28
C LEU A 33 -1.19 -13.31 -5.95
N PRO A 34 -1.22 -14.35 -6.81
CA PRO A 34 -0.38 -15.51 -6.61
C PRO A 34 1.08 -15.18 -6.94
N LEU A 35 2.00 -15.94 -6.33
CA LEU A 35 3.43 -15.78 -6.56
C LEU A 35 3.78 -15.81 -8.05
N GLY A 36 4.59 -14.84 -8.49
CA GLY A 36 4.98 -14.69 -9.90
C GLY A 36 4.00 -13.90 -10.78
N LYS A 37 2.90 -13.39 -10.21
CA LYS A 37 1.99 -12.45 -10.90
C LYS A 37 2.14 -10.99 -10.47
N HIS A 38 3.07 -10.72 -9.57
CA HIS A 38 3.39 -9.37 -9.13
C HIS A 38 4.23 -8.64 -10.18
N PHE A 39 3.94 -7.37 -10.39
CA PHE A 39 4.69 -6.47 -11.25
C PHE A 39 4.89 -5.12 -10.54
N TYR A 40 5.92 -4.38 -10.97
CA TYR A 40 6.09 -3.01 -10.50
C TYR A 40 5.06 -2.14 -11.19
N ASP A 41 4.35 -1.36 -10.39
CA ASP A 41 3.51 -0.27 -10.84
C ASP A 41 4.08 1.07 -10.36
N LYS A 42 3.50 2.17 -10.85
CA LYS A 42 3.88 3.53 -10.50
C LYS A 42 2.69 4.21 -9.82
N LEU A 43 2.91 4.64 -8.58
CA LEU A 43 1.96 5.45 -7.84
C LEU A 43 2.27 6.93 -8.08
N GLU A 44 1.25 7.69 -8.44
CA GLU A 44 1.30 9.15 -8.50
C GLU A 44 0.96 9.67 -7.10
N VAL A 45 1.91 10.35 -6.44
CA VAL A 45 1.74 10.85 -5.08
C VAL A 45 1.73 12.36 -5.09
N ASP A 46 0.62 12.95 -4.66
CA ASP A 46 0.47 14.40 -4.54
C ASP A 46 1.10 14.90 -3.23
N GLY A 47 1.89 15.97 -3.30
CA GLY A 47 2.42 16.66 -2.13
C GLY A 47 1.37 17.40 -1.32
N GLN A 48 0.22 17.78 -1.90
CA GLN A 48 -0.85 18.46 -1.16
C GLN A 48 -1.50 17.57 -0.10
N SER A 49 -1.52 16.25 -0.31
CA SER A 49 -1.97 15.26 0.69
C SER A 49 -1.15 15.32 1.99
N LEU A 50 0.03 15.95 1.94
CA LEU A 50 0.97 16.08 3.05
C LEU A 50 1.04 17.50 3.63
N TYR A 51 0.07 18.37 3.30
CA TYR A 51 0.03 19.74 3.81
C TYR A 51 0.04 19.77 5.34
N GLY A 52 0.97 20.53 5.93
CA GLY A 52 1.16 20.64 7.38
C GLY A 52 1.85 19.42 8.02
N ILE A 53 2.18 18.37 7.25
CA ILE A 53 2.95 17.20 7.69
C ILE A 53 4.41 17.36 7.29
N ALA A 54 4.67 17.74 6.04
CA ALA A 54 6.02 17.95 5.51
C ALA A 54 6.05 19.11 4.51
N GLU A 55 7.17 19.82 4.45
CA GLU A 55 7.39 20.87 3.45
C GLU A 55 7.71 20.24 2.09
N ASP A 56 6.81 20.40 1.12
CA ASP A 56 6.99 19.94 -0.26
C ASP A 56 7.93 20.90 -1.02
N PRO A 57 9.10 20.44 -1.50
CA PRO A 57 10.00 21.29 -2.28
C PRO A 57 9.40 21.78 -3.62
N ASN A 58 8.31 21.18 -4.08
CA ASN A 58 7.58 21.58 -5.28
C ASN A 58 6.20 22.19 -4.94
N GLU A 59 6.00 22.67 -3.71
CA GLU A 59 4.75 23.31 -3.29
C GLU A 59 4.32 24.43 -4.27
N GLY A 60 3.06 24.39 -4.69
CA GLY A 60 2.49 25.34 -5.65
C GLY A 60 2.81 25.05 -7.12
N ILE A 61 3.56 23.98 -7.42
CA ILE A 61 3.78 23.48 -8.78
C ILE A 61 2.81 22.33 -9.04
N HIS A 62 2.12 22.37 -10.19
CA HIS A 62 1.23 21.28 -10.57
C HIS A 62 2.05 20.07 -11.04
N GLY A 63 1.83 18.91 -10.40
CA GLY A 63 2.56 17.68 -10.70
C GLY A 63 2.42 16.67 -9.55
N TYR A 64 3.18 15.58 -9.65
CA TYR A 64 3.17 14.50 -8.65
C TYR A 64 4.53 13.82 -8.56
N TYR A 65 4.74 13.10 -7.46
CA TYR A 65 5.89 12.22 -7.29
C TYR A 65 5.59 10.81 -7.79
N ILE A 66 6.54 10.17 -8.48
CA ILE A 66 6.40 8.78 -8.94
C ILE A 66 7.06 7.81 -7.98
N VAL A 67 6.25 7.03 -7.26
CA VAL A 67 6.70 6.01 -6.31
C VAL A 67 6.48 4.61 -6.90
N PRO A 68 7.54 3.82 -7.17
CA PRO A 68 7.40 2.44 -7.59
C PRO A 68 6.90 1.56 -6.45
N ALA A 69 5.85 0.78 -6.68
CA ALA A 69 5.31 -0.16 -5.72
C ALA A 69 4.86 -1.45 -6.41
N ILE A 70 4.61 -2.48 -5.62
CA ILE A 70 4.08 -3.76 -6.07
C ILE A 70 2.72 -3.96 -5.43
N ASN A 71 1.68 -4.06 -6.25
CA ASN A 71 0.36 -4.43 -5.78
C ASN A 71 0.34 -5.89 -5.30
N LEU A 72 -0.38 -6.16 -4.21
CA LEU A 72 -0.54 -7.50 -3.64
C LEU A 72 -1.96 -8.06 -3.83
N ILE A 73 -2.94 -7.24 -4.22
CA ILE A 73 -4.35 -7.62 -4.31
C ILE A 73 -4.75 -7.89 -5.77
N ALA A 74 -5.32 -9.07 -6.03
CA ALA A 74 -5.82 -9.47 -7.34
C ALA A 74 -7.25 -9.01 -7.62
N SER A 75 -8.09 -8.98 -6.57
CA SER A 75 -9.48 -8.55 -6.65
C SER A 75 -10.00 -8.16 -5.26
N CYS A 76 -10.96 -7.25 -5.21
CA CYS A 76 -11.84 -7.00 -4.08
C CYS A 76 -13.29 -6.81 -4.57
N GLU A 77 -14.28 -6.70 -3.68
CA GLU A 77 -15.69 -6.67 -4.07
C GLU A 77 -16.21 -5.27 -4.37
N ASP A 78 -15.95 -4.32 -3.47
CA ASP A 78 -16.63 -3.01 -3.49
C ASP A 78 -15.79 -1.88 -4.09
N TYR A 79 -14.52 -2.15 -4.40
CA TYR A 79 -13.54 -1.17 -4.88
C TYR A 79 -12.65 -1.73 -6.02
N GLY A 80 -11.80 -0.87 -6.59
CA GLY A 80 -10.68 -1.31 -7.42
C GLY A 80 -9.62 -2.01 -6.56
N PRO A 81 -9.08 -3.18 -6.97
CA PRO A 81 -8.07 -3.90 -6.19
C PRO A 81 -6.70 -3.22 -6.18
N GLU A 82 -6.50 -2.21 -7.02
CA GLU A 82 -5.21 -1.57 -7.21
C GLU A 82 -4.75 -0.92 -5.91
N HIS A 83 -3.65 -1.45 -5.37
CA HIS A 83 -2.89 -0.84 -4.29
C HIS A 83 -3.57 -0.64 -2.93
N ILE A 84 -4.71 -1.30 -2.70
CA ILE A 84 -5.31 -1.46 -1.35
C ILE A 84 -4.26 -1.97 -0.35
N LEU A 85 -3.43 -2.92 -0.78
CA LEU A 85 -2.24 -3.35 -0.04
C LEU A 85 -1.07 -3.56 -1.00
N SER A 86 0.05 -2.89 -0.73
CA SER A 86 1.21 -2.89 -1.60
C SER A 86 2.54 -2.98 -0.84
N TRP A 87 3.60 -3.26 -1.58
CA TRP A 87 4.97 -3.35 -1.11
C TRP A 87 5.89 -2.41 -1.90
N ILE A 88 6.74 -1.66 -1.21
CA ILE A 88 7.83 -0.87 -1.80
C ILE A 88 9.15 -1.59 -1.49
N PRO A 89 9.74 -2.32 -2.46
CA PRO A 89 10.95 -3.11 -2.24
C PRO A 89 12.15 -2.31 -1.73
N ASP A 90 12.41 -1.16 -2.34
CA ASP A 90 13.60 -0.35 -2.04
C ASP A 90 13.61 0.19 -0.60
N LEU A 91 12.45 0.21 0.06
CA LEU A 91 12.27 0.69 1.43
C LEU A 91 11.93 -0.42 2.41
N ASN A 92 11.76 -1.65 1.94
CA ASN A 92 11.20 -2.74 2.71
C ASN A 92 9.91 -2.35 3.45
N LEU A 93 8.95 -1.76 2.73
CA LEU A 93 7.80 -1.07 3.34
C LEU A 93 6.47 -1.54 2.76
N TYR A 94 5.55 -1.97 3.63
CA TYR A 94 4.15 -2.17 3.25
C TYR A 94 3.40 -0.83 3.31
N ILE A 95 2.46 -0.66 2.38
CA ILE A 95 1.68 0.57 2.25
C ILE A 95 0.24 0.26 1.80
N THR A 96 -0.64 1.24 1.97
CA THR A 96 -1.88 1.38 1.21
C THR A 96 -1.85 2.71 0.46
N TYR A 97 -2.56 2.79 -0.67
CA TYR A 97 -2.60 3.97 -1.52
C TYR A 97 -4.04 4.36 -1.78
N ASP A 98 -4.36 5.60 -1.41
CA ASP A 98 -5.63 6.24 -1.72
C ASP A 98 -5.51 6.88 -3.10
N VAL A 99 -6.18 6.28 -4.08
CA VAL A 99 -6.15 6.73 -5.49
C VAL A 99 -6.91 8.05 -5.69
N ASP A 100 -7.91 8.33 -4.88
CA ASP A 100 -8.73 9.54 -5.00
C ASP A 100 -8.00 10.77 -4.45
N HIS A 101 -7.17 10.57 -3.42
CA HIS A 101 -6.37 11.63 -2.80
C HIS A 101 -4.87 11.56 -3.14
N GLN A 102 -4.47 10.59 -3.97
CA GLN A 102 -3.07 10.36 -4.38
C GLN A 102 -2.11 10.31 -3.19
N GLY A 103 -2.56 9.71 -2.08
CA GLY A 103 -1.85 9.67 -0.80
C GLY A 103 -1.38 8.26 -0.47
N ILE A 104 -0.16 8.13 0.05
CA ILE A 104 0.34 6.86 0.58
C ILE A 104 0.33 6.91 2.10
N LEU A 105 -0.22 5.86 2.70
CA LEU A 105 -0.08 5.57 4.11
C LEU A 105 0.86 4.36 4.28
N ALA A 106 1.94 4.57 5.03
CA ALA A 106 3.01 3.61 5.22
C ALA A 106 2.92 2.85 6.55
N PHE A 107 3.36 1.58 6.54
CA PHE A 107 3.39 0.70 7.72
C PHE A 107 4.83 0.32 8.10
N PRO A 108 5.62 1.24 8.69
CA PRO A 108 7.08 1.09 8.88
C PRO A 108 7.51 -0.07 9.77
N LYS A 109 6.60 -0.63 10.57
CA LYS A 109 6.88 -1.73 11.50
C LYS A 109 6.15 -3.03 11.15
N ALA A 110 5.39 -3.04 10.06
CA ALA A 110 4.61 -4.21 9.68
C ALA A 110 5.47 -5.23 8.96
N THR A 111 5.39 -6.48 9.41
CA THR A 111 5.81 -7.65 8.63
C THR A 111 4.60 -8.26 7.91
N TRP A 112 4.83 -9.19 6.99
CA TRP A 112 3.71 -9.93 6.41
C TRP A 112 2.96 -10.71 7.49
N GLN A 113 3.70 -11.28 8.46
CA GLN A 113 3.09 -12.01 9.56
C GLN A 113 2.12 -11.13 10.36
N ASP A 114 2.47 -9.87 10.62
CA ASP A 114 1.57 -8.94 11.32
C ASP A 114 0.30 -8.68 10.52
N ILE A 115 0.44 -8.47 9.20
CA ILE A 115 -0.67 -8.26 8.27
C ILE A 115 -1.57 -9.49 8.21
N ALA A 116 -0.99 -10.68 7.99
CA ALA A 116 -1.74 -11.93 7.92
C ALA A 116 -2.45 -12.29 9.23
N THR A 117 -1.92 -11.84 10.38
CA THR A 117 -2.52 -12.09 11.70
C THR A 117 -3.68 -11.13 11.99
N ASN A 118 -3.65 -9.90 11.47
CA ASN A 118 -4.68 -8.89 11.69
C ASN A 118 -5.01 -8.12 10.40
N PRO A 119 -5.49 -8.78 9.34
CA PRO A 119 -5.58 -8.18 8.00
C PRO A 119 -6.54 -6.99 7.92
N LEU A 120 -7.70 -7.04 8.61
CA LEU A 120 -8.67 -5.93 8.64
C LEU A 120 -8.02 -4.60 9.02
N ARG A 121 -7.11 -4.63 9.99
CA ARG A 121 -6.39 -3.45 10.46
C ARG A 121 -5.60 -2.76 9.35
N TYR A 122 -5.07 -3.53 8.40
CA TYR A 122 -4.26 -3.02 7.29
C TYR A 122 -5.10 -2.75 6.04
N LEU A 123 -6.08 -3.61 5.75
CA LEU A 123 -6.98 -3.44 4.61
C LEU A 123 -7.83 -2.18 4.78
N ASN A 124 -8.35 -1.89 5.98
CA ASN A 124 -9.18 -0.72 6.22
C ASN A 124 -8.38 0.56 6.48
N ALA A 125 -7.04 0.49 6.55
CA ALA A 125 -6.20 1.56 7.10
C ALA A 125 -6.29 2.90 6.36
N GLN A 126 -6.69 2.90 5.08
CA GLN A 126 -6.90 4.12 4.31
C GLN A 126 -8.23 4.83 4.64
N TRP A 127 -9.23 4.12 5.18
CA TRP A 127 -10.54 4.67 5.51
C TRP A 127 -10.71 4.95 7.02
N ASP A 128 -10.00 4.22 7.87
CA ASP A 128 -10.17 4.28 9.33
C ASP A 128 -9.27 5.32 10.04
N SER A 129 -9.82 5.94 11.09
CA SER A 129 -9.09 6.83 12.00
C SER A 129 -9.31 6.43 13.48
N PRO A 130 -8.25 6.39 14.33
CA PRO A 130 -6.87 6.72 14.02
C PRO A 130 -6.19 5.63 13.21
N SER A 131 -5.52 6.05 12.14
CA SER A 131 -4.82 5.13 11.25
C SER A 131 -3.58 4.53 11.92
N ILE A 132 -3.24 3.31 11.51
CA ILE A 132 -2.14 2.50 12.05
C ILE A 132 -0.82 2.74 11.33
N GLY A 133 -0.86 3.53 10.27
CA GLY A 133 0.29 3.94 9.48
C GLY A 133 0.66 5.40 9.69
N GLU A 134 1.64 5.85 8.92
CA GLU A 134 2.08 7.23 8.87
C GLU A 134 2.04 7.74 7.41
N PRO A 135 1.72 9.02 7.18
CA PRO A 135 1.79 9.59 5.84
C PRO A 135 3.19 9.42 5.26
N PHE A 136 3.28 8.95 4.02
CA PHE A 136 4.54 8.72 3.35
C PHE A 136 5.01 9.97 2.61
N VAL A 137 6.22 10.44 2.93
CA VAL A 137 6.84 11.59 2.25
C VAL A 137 7.71 11.09 1.09
N PRO A 138 7.36 11.37 -0.18
CA PRO A 138 8.12 10.84 -1.32
C PRO A 138 9.43 11.59 -1.61
N TRP A 139 9.57 12.84 -1.19
CA TRP A 139 10.82 13.60 -1.36
C TRP A 139 11.83 13.35 -0.23
N PRO A 140 13.15 13.53 -0.51
CA PRO A 140 13.74 13.88 -1.80
C PRO A 140 14.00 12.67 -2.70
N ARG A 141 13.50 11.48 -2.34
CA ARG A 141 13.89 10.21 -2.95
C ARG A 141 13.29 10.00 -4.35
N TYR A 142 12.02 10.34 -4.54
CA TYR A 142 11.31 10.08 -5.78
C TYR A 142 11.25 11.32 -6.67
N PRO A 143 11.27 11.15 -8.01
CA PRO A 143 11.22 12.26 -8.94
C PRO A 143 9.82 12.89 -8.96
N PHE A 144 9.80 14.22 -9.00
CA PHE A 144 8.61 15.01 -9.33
C PHE A 144 8.44 15.06 -10.86
N GLN A 145 7.20 14.99 -11.34
CA GLN A 145 6.83 15.10 -12.76
C GLN A 145 5.79 16.19 -12.98
#